data_AF-A0A9D8STW8-F1
#
_entry.id   AF-A0A9D8STW8-F1
#
_cell.length_a   1.000
_cell.length_b   1.000
_cell.length_c   1.000
_cell.angle_alpha   90.00
_cell.angle_beta   90.00
_cell.angle_gamma   90.00
#
_symmetry.space_group_name_H-M   'P 1'
#
loop_
_entity.id
_entity.type
_entity.pdbx_description
1 polymer ?
#
loop_
_entity_poly.entity_id
_entity_poly.type
_entity_poly.pdbx_seq_one_letter_code
_entity_poly.pdbx_strand_id
1 'polypeptide(L)'
;MAVTVKRAFLQGMLSWYFSKAGNVRLMHDISLCLELERDKRVFAVELLFKKGYESDGLSRPDFAAKWIKKFDTENSLYNFAGFAHDWLYSRRGFISDMVELSRSECDDVFRGILREAGVSRFKAGVMDLAVGLFAGGSKHWGDDSLGSRDKVVCSKIIFADGGEKA
;
A
#
# COMPACT_ATOMS: atom_id res chain seq x y z
N MET A 1 3.81 1.66 18.49
CA MET A 1 4.63 0.46 18.16
C MET A 1 4.96 0.55 16.69
N ALA A 2 6.14 0.05 16.28
CA ALA A 2 6.60 0.19 14.90
C ALA A 2 6.42 -1.14 14.15
N VAL A 3 5.96 -1.07 12.90
CA VAL A 3 5.91 -2.21 11.99
C VAL A 3 7.07 -2.09 11.00
N THR A 4 7.71 -3.20 10.65
CA THR A 4 8.78 -3.21 9.64
C THR A 4 8.43 -4.14 8.51
N VAL A 5 8.44 -3.64 7.28
CA VAL A 5 8.43 -4.48 6.07
C VAL A 5 9.82 -5.10 5.91
N LYS A 6 9.89 -6.43 6.01
CA LYS A 6 11.09 -7.24 5.76
C LYS A 6 11.28 -7.56 4.29
N ARG A 7 10.17 -7.74 3.59
CA ARG A 7 10.14 -8.06 2.17
C ARG A 7 8.83 -7.61 1.56
N ALA A 8 8.87 -7.09 0.34
CA ALA A 8 7.68 -6.81 -0.46
C ALA A 8 7.92 -7.20 -1.92
N PHE A 9 6.95 -7.89 -2.54
CA PHE A 9 7.01 -8.22 -3.95
C PHE A 9 5.62 -8.38 -4.56
N LEU A 10 5.54 -8.28 -5.88
CA LEU A 10 4.31 -8.50 -6.64
C LEU A 10 4.27 -9.92 -7.19
N GLN A 11 3.09 -10.53 -7.18
CA GLN A 11 2.84 -11.84 -7.75
C GLN A 11 1.61 -11.78 -8.65
N GLY A 12 1.76 -12.20 -9.91
CA GLY A 12 0.69 -12.19 -10.92
C GLY A 12 1.08 -11.44 -12.19
N MET A 13 0.14 -11.35 -13.12
CA MET A 13 0.37 -10.64 -14.38
C MET A 13 0.06 -9.16 -14.21
N LEU A 14 1.08 -8.35 -14.46
CA LEU A 14 0.97 -6.92 -14.29
C LEU A 14 0.61 -6.23 -15.61
N SER A 15 -0.60 -5.68 -15.67
CA SER A 15 -1.01 -4.81 -16.76
C SER A 15 -2.04 -3.80 -16.27
N TRP A 16 -1.92 -2.58 -16.78
CA TRP A 16 -2.77 -1.46 -16.40
C TRP A 16 -3.01 -0.54 -17.60
N TYR A 17 -4.02 0.31 -17.49
CA TYR A 17 -4.25 1.41 -18.42
C TYR A 17 -4.68 2.66 -17.65
N PHE A 18 -4.51 3.82 -18.28
CA PHE A 18 -5.03 5.08 -17.74
C PHE A 18 -6.49 5.27 -18.19
N SER A 19 -7.40 5.48 -17.25
CA SER A 19 -8.79 5.82 -17.52
C SER A 19 -8.89 7.22 -18.14
N LYS A 20 -10.07 7.57 -18.69
CA LYS A 20 -10.31 8.93 -19.24
C LYS A 20 -10.13 10.03 -18.18
N ALA A 21 -10.29 9.69 -16.89
CA ALA A 21 -10.08 10.60 -15.77
C ALA A 21 -8.60 10.70 -15.34
N GLY A 22 -7.70 9.95 -15.99
CA GLY A 22 -6.27 9.92 -15.67
C GLY A 22 -5.88 8.97 -14.55
N ASN A 23 -6.82 8.18 -14.02
CA ASN A 23 -6.54 7.19 -12.99
C ASN A 23 -5.95 5.91 -13.59
N VAL A 24 -5.16 5.18 -12.83
CA VAL A 24 -4.63 3.89 -13.23
C VAL A 24 -5.63 2.81 -12.87
N ARG A 25 -5.93 1.93 -13.84
CA ARG A 25 -6.82 0.80 -13.64
C ARG A 25 -6.15 -0.52 -13.99
N LEU A 26 -6.23 -1.48 -13.07
CA LEU A 26 -5.65 -2.81 -13.24
C LEU A 26 -6.46 -3.66 -14.21
N MET A 27 -5.78 -4.35 -15.13
CA MET A 27 -6.40 -5.22 -16.14
C MET A 27 -6.55 -6.68 -15.69
N HIS A 28 -5.75 -7.08 -14.69
CA HIS A 28 -5.73 -8.42 -14.11
C HIS A 28 -5.66 -8.33 -12.60
N ASP A 29 -5.97 -9.45 -11.96
CA ASP A 29 -5.72 -9.64 -10.54
C ASP A 29 -4.21 -9.71 -10.29
N ILE A 30 -3.76 -9.11 -9.19
CA ILE A 30 -2.36 -9.10 -8.80
C ILE A 30 -2.24 -9.00 -7.28
N SER A 31 -1.33 -9.80 -6.72
CA SER A 31 -1.07 -9.84 -5.30
C SER A 31 0.15 -9.00 -4.94
N LEU A 32 0.02 -8.20 -3.89
CA LEU A 32 1.15 -7.63 -3.15
C LEU A 32 1.40 -8.52 -1.93
N CYS A 33 2.55 -9.19 -1.93
CA CYS A 33 2.99 -10.05 -0.84
C CYS A 33 3.93 -9.27 0.06
N LEU A 34 3.61 -9.20 1.35
CA LEU A 34 4.35 -8.48 2.37
C LEU A 34 4.79 -9.44 3.47
N GLU A 35 6.05 -9.34 3.88
CA GLU A 35 6.53 -9.92 5.13
C GLU A 35 6.73 -8.80 6.14
N LEU A 36 5.96 -8.82 7.22
CA LEU A 36 5.88 -7.77 8.23
C LEU A 36 6.42 -8.29 9.56
N GLU A 37 7.18 -7.45 10.26
CA GLU A 37 7.56 -7.67 11.65
C GLU A 37 6.89 -6.63 12.55
N ARG A 38 6.20 -7.10 13.60
CA ARG A 38 5.62 -6.29 14.68
C ARG A 38 5.96 -6.95 16.01
N ASP A 39 6.56 -6.21 16.92
CA ASP A 39 6.93 -6.70 18.26
C ASP A 39 7.71 -8.03 18.23
N LYS A 40 8.69 -8.14 17.32
CA LYS A 40 9.53 -9.33 17.06
C LYS A 40 8.78 -10.55 16.51
N ARG A 41 7.50 -10.42 16.17
CA ARG A 41 6.72 -11.46 15.47
C ARG A 41 6.68 -11.15 13.99
N VAL A 42 7.00 -12.16 13.18
CA VAL A 42 6.96 -12.06 11.73
C VAL A 42 5.68 -12.71 11.21
N PHE A 43 5.00 -12.01 10.32
CA PHE A 43 3.84 -12.53 9.64
C PHE A 43 3.82 -12.07 8.18
N ALA A 44 3.40 -12.97 7.29
CA ALA A 44 3.20 -12.67 5.89
C ALA A 44 1.74 -12.27 5.65
N VAL A 45 1.53 -11.28 4.79
CA VAL A 45 0.23 -10.81 4.34
C VAL A 45 0.22 -10.79 2.82
N GLU A 46 -0.81 -11.36 2.22
CA GLU A 46 -1.09 -11.22 0.80
C GLU A 46 -2.30 -10.31 0.61
N LEU A 47 -2.09 -9.21 -0.13
CA LEU A 47 -3.14 -8.29 -0.54
C LEU A 47 -3.43 -8.51 -2.02
N LEU A 48 -4.58 -9.10 -2.34
CA LEU A 48 -5.03 -9.34 -3.70
C LEU A 48 -5.79 -8.11 -4.21
N PHE A 49 -5.19 -7.39 -5.16
CA PHE A 49 -5.82 -6.32 -5.91
C PHE A 49 -6.56 -6.92 -7.10
N LYS A 50 -7.89 -6.86 -7.09
CA LYS A 50 -8.74 -7.42 -8.13
C LYS A 50 -8.69 -6.58 -9.40
N LYS A 51 -8.92 -7.24 -10.53
CA LYS A 51 -9.13 -6.62 -11.83
C LYS A 51 -10.15 -5.49 -11.72
N GLY A 52 -9.78 -4.37 -12.33
CA GLY A 52 -10.59 -3.16 -12.34
C GLY A 52 -10.43 -2.29 -11.09
N TYR A 53 -9.56 -2.64 -10.14
CA TYR A 53 -9.08 -1.71 -9.11
C TYR A 53 -8.56 -0.43 -9.78
N GLU A 54 -8.97 0.70 -9.25
CA GLU A 54 -8.64 2.03 -9.75
C GLU A 54 -8.02 2.85 -8.63
N SER A 55 -6.93 3.54 -8.93
CA SER A 55 -6.28 4.48 -8.03
C SER A 55 -5.67 5.59 -8.85
N ASP A 56 -5.62 6.79 -8.28
CA ASP A 56 -4.93 7.90 -8.89
C ASP A 56 -3.41 7.83 -8.64
N GLY A 57 -2.91 6.85 -7.90
CA GLY A 57 -1.50 6.68 -7.57
C GLY A 57 -1.14 7.36 -6.25
N LEU A 58 0.06 7.91 -6.18
CA LEU A 58 0.50 8.61 -4.98
C LEU A 58 -0.11 10.01 -4.90
N SER A 59 -0.94 10.20 -3.88
CA SER A 59 -1.47 11.52 -3.47
C SER A 59 -0.36 12.43 -2.97
N ARG A 60 0.33 13.08 -3.91
CA ARG A 60 1.42 14.05 -3.66
C ARG A 60 0.92 15.49 -3.88
N PRO A 61 1.45 16.48 -3.14
CA PRO A 61 1.25 17.89 -3.48
C PRO A 61 2.06 18.29 -4.72
N ASP A 62 1.55 19.27 -5.48
CA ASP A 62 2.14 19.72 -6.75
C ASP A 62 3.59 20.20 -6.61
N PHE A 63 3.94 20.85 -5.50
CA PHE A 63 5.33 21.27 -5.29
C PHE A 63 6.29 20.08 -5.20
N ALA A 64 5.82 18.92 -4.73
CA ALA A 64 6.63 17.72 -4.61
C ALA A 64 6.73 16.94 -5.93
N ALA A 65 6.06 17.43 -6.99
CA ALA A 65 5.93 16.72 -8.25
C ALA A 65 7.25 16.48 -8.99
N LYS A 66 8.27 17.28 -8.71
CA LYS A 66 9.61 17.14 -9.29
C LYS A 66 10.42 15.99 -8.68
N TRP A 67 10.05 15.53 -7.49
CA TRP A 67 10.84 14.53 -6.74
C TRP A 67 10.10 13.21 -6.54
N ILE A 68 8.77 13.27 -6.43
CA ILE A 68 7.89 12.14 -6.14
C ILE A 68 7.03 11.93 -7.38
N LYS A 69 7.12 10.82 -8.11
CA LYS A 69 6.21 10.58 -9.25
C LYS A 69 4.81 10.21 -8.71
N LYS A 70 3.74 10.69 -9.37
CA LYS A 70 2.36 10.26 -9.05
C LYS A 70 2.16 8.76 -9.39
N PHE A 71 2.74 8.35 -10.52
CA PHE A 71 2.83 6.96 -10.95
C PHE A 71 4.18 6.73 -11.64
N ASP A 72 4.82 5.60 -11.38
CA ASP A 72 6.10 5.21 -11.98
C ASP A 72 5.92 3.98 -12.87
N THR A 73 5.90 4.16 -14.18
CA THR A 73 5.72 3.07 -15.16
C THR A 73 6.85 2.04 -15.14
N GLU A 74 8.00 2.40 -14.60
CA GLU A 74 9.18 1.53 -14.52
C GLU A 74 9.29 0.83 -13.17
N ASN A 75 8.48 1.25 -12.18
CA ASN A 75 8.55 0.73 -10.82
C ASN A 75 7.15 0.47 -10.26
N SER A 76 6.66 -0.73 -10.54
CA SER A 76 5.32 -1.15 -10.10
C SER A 76 5.21 -1.27 -8.59
N LEU A 77 6.26 -1.74 -7.91
CA LEU A 77 6.23 -1.88 -6.44
C LEU A 77 6.10 -0.50 -5.75
N TYR A 78 6.70 0.54 -6.31
CA TYR A 78 6.49 1.93 -5.89
C TYR A 78 5.01 2.36 -5.98
N ASN A 79 4.33 2.02 -7.08
CA ASN A 79 2.91 2.35 -7.24
C ASN A 79 2.04 1.59 -6.23
N PHE A 80 2.35 0.30 -6.01
CA PHE A 80 1.65 -0.53 -5.06
C PHE A 80 1.88 -0.13 -3.60
N ALA A 81 2.95 0.61 -3.29
CA ALA A 81 3.09 1.26 -1.99
C ALA A 81 1.95 2.26 -1.74
N GLY A 82 1.65 3.11 -2.73
CA GLY A 82 0.52 4.04 -2.66
C GLY A 82 -0.82 3.29 -2.60
N PHE A 83 -1.02 2.28 -3.44
CA PHE A 83 -2.27 1.51 -3.46
C PHE A 83 -2.53 0.77 -2.13
N ALA A 84 -1.49 0.19 -1.54
CA ALA A 84 -1.60 -0.45 -0.23
C ALA A 84 -1.88 0.57 0.87
N HIS A 85 -1.26 1.76 0.81
CA HIS A 85 -1.52 2.86 1.75
C HIS A 85 -2.97 3.33 1.69
N ASP A 86 -3.49 3.63 0.48
CA ASP A 86 -4.88 4.02 0.26
C ASP A 86 -5.85 2.97 0.80
N TRP A 87 -5.62 1.69 0.48
CA TRP A 87 -6.47 0.61 0.96
C TRP A 87 -6.43 0.46 2.49
N LEU A 88 -5.24 0.44 3.08
CA LEU A 88 -5.08 0.37 4.53
C LEU A 88 -5.76 1.56 5.21
N TYR A 89 -5.61 2.77 4.69
CA TYR A 89 -6.27 3.96 5.21
C TYR A 89 -7.79 3.86 5.09
N SER A 90 -8.31 3.40 3.95
CA SER A 90 -9.74 3.21 3.74
C SER A 90 -10.35 2.22 4.74
N ARG A 91 -9.57 1.23 5.21
CA ARG A 91 -10.00 0.23 6.19
C ARG A 91 -9.58 0.55 7.62
N ARG A 92 -9.04 1.74 7.86
CA ARG A 92 -8.51 2.15 9.16
C ARG A 92 -7.50 1.13 9.74
N GLY A 93 -6.64 0.61 8.85
CA GLY A 93 -5.59 -0.36 9.16
C GLY A 93 -6.08 -1.77 9.44
N PHE A 94 -7.38 -2.04 9.29
CA PHE A 94 -7.93 -3.38 9.42
C PHE A 94 -7.60 -4.23 8.20
N ILE A 95 -6.67 -5.18 8.36
CA ILE A 95 -6.27 -6.12 7.31
C ILE A 95 -7.20 -7.34 7.36
N SER A 96 -7.37 -7.91 8.56
CA SER A 96 -8.26 -9.04 8.87
C SER A 96 -8.67 -8.99 10.35
N ASP A 97 -9.53 -9.93 10.76
CA ASP A 97 -9.94 -10.12 12.16
C ASP A 97 -8.75 -10.37 13.12
N MET A 98 -7.58 -10.72 12.60
CA MET A 98 -6.37 -11.02 13.38
C MET A 98 -5.34 -9.89 13.37
N VAL A 99 -5.41 -8.99 12.39
CA VAL A 99 -4.38 -7.96 12.17
C VAL A 99 -5.04 -6.61 11.93
N GLU A 100 -4.92 -5.76 12.94
CA GLU A 100 -5.23 -4.34 12.87
C GLU A 100 -3.97 -3.51 13.09
N LEU A 101 -3.68 -2.64 12.14
CA LEU A 101 -2.58 -1.68 12.19
C LEU A 101 -3.12 -0.32 12.63
N SER A 102 -2.40 0.33 13.53
CA SER A 102 -2.60 1.76 13.76
C SER A 102 -2.22 2.56 12.52
N ARG A 103 -2.71 3.79 12.43
CA ARG A 103 -2.37 4.70 11.35
C ARG A 103 -0.85 4.84 11.14
N SER A 104 -0.09 5.02 12.22
CA SER A 104 1.38 5.10 12.14
C SER A 104 2.03 3.82 11.62
N GLU A 105 1.45 2.66 11.94
CA GLU A 105 1.93 1.37 11.43
C GLU A 105 1.58 1.19 9.94
N CYS A 106 0.47 1.77 9.45
CA CYS A 106 0.21 1.85 8.00
C CYS A 106 1.25 2.73 7.28
N ASP A 107 1.64 3.86 7.88
CA ASP A 107 2.68 4.74 7.34
C ASP A 107 4.07 4.06 7.36
N ASP A 108 4.34 3.24 8.38
CA ASP A 108 5.53 2.37 8.42
C ASP A 108 5.52 1.33 7.30
N VAL A 109 4.37 0.69 7.03
CA VAL A 109 4.20 -0.26 5.92
C VAL A 109 4.46 0.44 4.58
N PHE A 110 3.88 1.62 4.37
CA PHE A 110 4.08 2.42 3.17
C PHE A 110 5.57 2.74 2.93
N ARG A 111 6.25 3.30 3.94
CA ARG A 111 7.70 3.57 3.88
C ARG A 111 8.50 2.30 3.66
N GLY A 112 8.08 1.19 4.25
CA GLY A 112 8.68 -0.13 4.07
C GLY A 112 8.65 -0.59 2.61
N ILE A 113 7.47 -0.56 1.97
CA ILE A 113 7.30 -0.97 0.57
C ILE A 113 8.09 -0.05 -0.36
N LEU A 114 8.10 1.26 -0.12
CA LEU A 114 8.92 2.20 -0.90
C LEU A 114 10.40 1.85 -0.86
N ARG A 115 10.93 1.45 0.32
CA ARG A 115 12.33 1.02 0.44
C ARG A 115 12.61 -0.26 -0.34
N GLU A 116 11.70 -1.22 -0.31
CA GLU A 116 11.78 -2.44 -1.14
C GLU A 116 11.71 -2.11 -2.64
N ALA A 117 11.01 -1.04 -3.01
CA ALA A 117 10.99 -0.50 -4.36
C ALA A 117 12.27 0.30 -4.72
N GLY A 118 13.29 0.33 -3.86
CA GLY A 118 14.56 1.03 -4.10
C GLY A 118 14.55 2.52 -3.75
N VAL A 119 13.51 3.03 -3.10
CA VAL A 119 13.47 4.43 -2.62
C VAL A 119 14.32 4.56 -1.36
N SER A 120 15.22 5.54 -1.33
CA SER A 120 16.08 5.78 -0.15
C SER A 120 15.25 6.11 1.09
N ARG A 121 15.77 5.78 2.29
CA ARG A 121 15.08 6.06 3.58
C ARG A 121 14.67 7.53 3.71
N PHE A 122 15.56 8.45 3.34
CA PHE A 122 15.28 9.88 3.38
C PHE A 122 14.12 10.24 2.45
N LYS A 123 14.16 9.76 1.19
CA LYS A 123 13.11 10.04 0.21
C LYS A 123 11.77 9.43 0.62
N ALA A 124 11.77 8.22 1.18
CA ALA A 124 10.56 7.59 1.72
C ALA A 124 9.96 8.38 2.89
N GLY A 125 10.80 8.92 3.79
CA GLY A 125 10.34 9.79 4.87
C GLY A 125 9.77 11.12 4.38
N VAL A 126 10.38 11.73 3.37
CA VAL A 126 9.85 12.95 2.72
C VAL A 126 8.52 12.66 2.02
N MET A 127 8.40 11.50 1.37
CA MET A 127 7.15 11.07 0.74
C MET A 127 6.03 10.87 1.76
N ASP A 128 6.31 10.19 2.86
CA ASP A 128 5.37 9.99 3.96
C ASP A 128 4.92 11.33 4.57
N LEU A 129 5.85 12.25 4.81
CA LEU A 129 5.50 13.60 5.28
C LEU A 129 4.63 14.36 4.27
N ALA A 130 4.94 14.27 2.98
CA ALA A 130 4.20 14.96 1.92
C ALA A 130 2.77 14.40 1.79
N VAL A 131 2.62 13.08 1.83
CA VAL A 131 1.32 12.40 1.85
C VAL A 131 0.59 12.72 3.16
N GLY A 132 1.26 12.67 4.30
CA GLY A 132 0.70 12.96 5.62
C GLY A 132 0.21 14.40 5.80
N LEU A 133 0.89 15.38 5.19
CA LEU A 133 0.48 16.79 5.24
C LEU A 133 -0.66 17.13 4.28
N PHE A 134 -0.73 16.45 3.12
CA PHE A 134 -1.68 16.80 2.06
C PHE A 134 -2.91 15.86 2.01
N ALA A 135 -2.69 14.57 2.27
CA ALA A 135 -3.70 13.52 2.36
C ALA A 135 -3.88 12.97 3.79
N GLY A 136 -3.09 13.41 4.78
CA GLY A 136 -3.11 12.86 6.14
C GLY A 136 -3.85 13.70 7.19
N GLY A 137 -4.76 14.56 6.79
CA GLY A 137 -5.80 15.01 7.73
C GLY A 137 -6.60 13.79 8.25
N SER A 138 -7.19 13.87 9.44
CA SER A 138 -8.14 12.86 9.95
C SER A 138 -9.31 12.55 8.99
N LYS A 139 -9.49 13.38 7.96
CA LYS A 139 -10.49 13.27 6.90
C LYS A 139 -10.32 12.04 6.00
N HIS A 140 -9.11 11.53 5.79
CA HIS A 140 -8.87 10.39 4.89
C HIS A 140 -8.78 9.03 5.59
N TRP A 141 -8.75 9.02 6.92
CA TRP A 141 -8.74 7.78 7.69
C TRP A 141 -10.14 7.13 7.72
N GLY A 142 -10.31 6.09 6.91
CA GLY A 142 -11.60 5.46 6.64
C GLY A 142 -12.36 6.03 5.45
N ASP A 143 -11.74 6.91 4.66
CA ASP A 143 -12.30 7.41 3.40
C ASP A 143 -12.12 6.37 2.29
N ASP A 144 -13.18 6.13 1.52
CA ASP A 144 -13.23 5.20 0.39
C ASP A 144 -13.95 5.86 -0.80
N SER A 145 -13.68 7.15 -1.03
CA SER A 145 -14.29 7.94 -2.11
C SER A 145 -14.10 7.36 -3.52
N LEU A 146 -13.09 6.49 -3.71
CA LEU A 146 -12.85 5.77 -4.97
C LEU A 146 -13.50 4.37 -5.03
N GLY A 147 -14.15 3.89 -3.95
CA GLY A 147 -14.78 2.58 -3.89
C GLY A 147 -13.79 1.41 -4.04
N SER A 148 -12.55 1.64 -3.62
CA SER A 148 -11.42 0.73 -3.80
C SER A 148 -11.38 -0.36 -2.74
N ARG A 149 -12.06 -0.16 -1.60
CA ARG A 149 -12.04 -1.06 -0.44
C ARG A 149 -12.37 -2.51 -0.78
N ASP A 150 -13.46 -2.75 -1.53
CA ASP A 150 -13.94 -4.11 -1.85
C ASP A 150 -13.19 -4.75 -3.04
N LYS A 151 -12.36 -3.96 -3.72
CA LYS A 151 -11.50 -4.39 -4.83
C LYS A 151 -10.13 -4.88 -4.38
N VAL A 152 -9.84 -4.81 -3.09
CA VAL A 152 -8.63 -5.40 -2.50
C VAL A 152 -9.03 -6.25 -1.31
N VAL A 153 -8.56 -7.49 -1.28
CA VAL A 153 -8.83 -8.42 -0.18
C VAL A 153 -7.52 -8.92 0.39
N CYS A 154 -7.46 -9.10 1.70
CA CYS A 154 -6.40 -9.90 2.29
C CYS A 154 -6.73 -11.37 2.01
N SER A 155 -6.01 -11.99 1.07
CA SER A 155 -6.25 -13.38 0.64
C SER A 155 -5.55 -14.40 1.53
N LYS A 156 -4.47 -13.99 2.21
CA LYS A 156 -3.69 -14.88 3.07
C LYS A 156 -2.98 -14.12 4.18
N ILE A 157 -2.97 -14.70 5.38
CA ILE A 157 -2.09 -14.30 6.48
C ILE A 157 -1.43 -15.55 7.06
N ILE A 158 -0.10 -15.49 7.21
CA ILE A 158 0.69 -16.60 7.76
C ILE A 158 1.54 -16.05 8.90
N PHE A 159 1.38 -16.59 10.10
CA PHE A 159 2.28 -16.28 11.21
C PHE A 159 3.46 -17.25 11.18
N ALA A 160 4.68 -16.72 11.33
CA ALA A 160 5.91 -17.53 11.31
C ALA A 160 5.93 -18.64 12.39
N ASP A 161 5.11 -18.47 13.43
CA ASP A 161 4.90 -19.36 14.55
C ASP A 161 4.08 -20.63 14.20
N GLY A 162 3.70 -20.81 12.92
CA GLY A 162 3.05 -22.05 12.42
C GLY A 162 1.53 -22.05 12.41
N GLY A 163 0.88 -20.90 12.63
CA GLY A 163 -0.57 -20.77 12.53
C GLY A 163 -1.02 -20.27 11.15
N GLU A 164 -1.19 -21.16 10.17
CA GLU A 164 -2.05 -20.88 9.02
C GLU A 164 -3.51 -21.13 9.41
N LYS A 165 -4.40 -20.16 9.15
CA LYS A 165 -5.83 -20.42 9.02
C LYS A 165 -6.34 -19.79 7.74
N ALA A 166 -6.94 -20.65 6.91
CA ALA A 166 -7.63 -20.29 5.67
C ALA A 166 -8.98 -19.61 5.97
#